data_AF-A0A924NBI9-F1
#
_entry.id   AF-A0A924NBI9-F1
#
_cell.length_a   1.000
_cell.length_b   1.000
_cell.length_c   1.000
_cell.angle_alpha   90.00
_cell.angle_beta   90.00
_cell.angle_gamma   90.00
#
_symmetry.space_group_name_H-M   'P 1'
#
loop_
_entity.id
_entity.type
_entity.pdbx_description
1 polymer ?
#
loop_
_entity_poly.entity_id
_entity_poly.type
_entity_poly.pdbx_seq_one_letter_code
_entity_poly.pdbx_strand_id
1 'polypeptide(L)' 'RFELPNLNALNFLLHGALDGGGTLSLKTDAQGKVFSTAMLRMILVIPDDRAAALGLPAAPVP' A
#
# COMPACT_ATOMS: atom_id res chain seq x y z
N ARG A 1 -3.47 5.28 -9.64
CA ARG A 1 -2.11 4.67 -9.58
C ARG A 1 -1.45 4.86 -10.92
N PHE A 2 -0.14 5.04 -10.94
CA PHE A 2 0.64 5.30 -12.15
C PHE A 2 1.83 4.35 -12.17
N GLU A 3 2.12 3.73 -13.31
CA GLU A 3 3.30 2.88 -13.46
C GLU A 3 4.56 3.74 -13.59
N LEU A 4 5.66 3.28 -12.98
CA LEU A 4 6.97 3.90 -13.13
C LEU A 4 7.81 3.04 -14.09
N PRO A 5 8.06 3.53 -15.32
CA PRO A 5 8.83 2.77 -16.31
C PRO A 5 10.20 2.36 -15.78
N ASN A 6 10.62 1.14 -16.10
CA ASN A 6 11.93 0.58 -15.75
C ASN A 6 12.21 0.39 -14.24
N LEU A 7 11.24 0.64 -13.35
CA LEU A 7 11.41 0.45 -11.90
C LEU A 7 10.63 -0.73 -11.32
N ASN A 8 9.78 -1.40 -12.11
CA ASN A 8 8.81 -2.39 -11.61
C ASN A 8 8.01 -1.86 -10.40
N ALA A 9 7.69 -0.56 -10.43
CA ALA A 9 7.10 0.15 -9.31
C ALA A 9 5.86 0.94 -9.73
N LEU A 10 5.03 1.26 -8.74
CA LEU A 10 3.81 2.03 -8.91
C LEU A 10 3.87 3.29 -8.03
N ASN A 11 3.50 4.44 -8.59
CA ASN A 11 3.25 5.67 -7.86
C ASN A 11 1.75 5.78 -7.53
N PHE A 12 1.41 5.90 -6.25
CA PHE A 12 0.05 6.06 -5.78
C PHE A 12 -0.18 7.50 -5.31
N LEU A 13 -0.92 8.27 -6.11
CA LEU A 13 -1.48 9.55 -5.70
C LEU A 13 -2.73 9.32 -4.85
N LEU A 14 -2.71 9.77 -3.59
CA LEU A 14 -3.83 9.64 -2.66
C LEU A 14 -4.62 10.95 -2.59
N HIS A 15 -5.83 10.95 -3.14
CA HIS A 15 -6.72 12.12 -3.10
C HIS A 15 -7.24 12.36 -1.68
N GLY A 16 -7.25 13.63 -1.25
CA GLY A 16 -7.78 14.02 0.07
C GLY A 16 -6.98 13.52 1.28
N ALA A 17 -5.80 12.91 1.08
CA ALA A 17 -5.03 12.29 2.16
C ALA A 17 -4.61 13.27 3.28
N LEU A 18 -4.48 14.56 2.93
CA LEU A 18 -4.00 15.64 3.80
C LEU A 18 -5.09 16.63 4.22
N ASP A 19 -6.38 16.33 4.03
CA ASP A 19 -7.51 17.13 4.56
C ASP A 19 -7.39 18.66 4.38
N GLY A 20 -6.85 19.11 3.23
CA GLY A 20 -6.60 20.54 2.94
C GLY A 20 -5.12 20.93 2.78
N GLY A 21 -4.17 20.02 3.05
CA GLY A 21 -2.73 20.21 2.82
C GLY A 21 -1.90 20.06 4.09
N GLY A 22 -0.57 20.00 3.95
CA GLY A 22 0.34 19.71 5.07
C GLY A 22 0.29 20.71 6.24
N THR A 23 -0.25 21.91 6.04
CA THR A 23 -0.41 22.95 7.06
C THR A 23 -1.73 22.88 7.83
N LEU A 24 -2.77 22.26 7.25
CA LEU A 24 -4.11 22.12 7.83
C LEU A 24 -4.37 20.70 8.34
N SER A 25 -3.68 19.71 7.78
CA SER A 25 -3.79 18.31 8.19
C SER A 25 -3.31 18.10 9.62
N LEU A 26 -4.17 17.56 10.49
CA LEU A 26 -3.75 17.02 11.80
C LEU A 26 -2.93 15.73 11.66
N LYS A 27 -2.85 15.12 10.47
CA LYS A 27 -1.94 14.00 10.22
C LYS A 27 -0.52 14.53 10.10
N THR A 28 0.32 14.16 11.06
CA THR A 28 1.75 14.52 11.14
C THR A 28 2.59 13.94 9.99
N ASP A 29 2.01 13.07 9.17
CA ASP A 29 2.66 12.47 8.00
C ASP A 29 2.14 13.05 6.69
N ALA A 30 2.59 14.27 6.38
CA ALA A 30 2.25 14.94 5.12
C ALA A 30 2.83 14.23 3.87
N GLN A 31 3.79 13.32 4.05
CA GLN A 31 4.49 12.61 2.98
C GLN A 31 3.93 11.20 2.71
N GLY A 32 2.97 10.72 3.50
CA GLY A 32 2.33 9.41 3.32
C GLY A 32 3.20 8.19 3.67
N LYS A 33 4.26 8.35 4.46
CA LYS A 33 5.16 7.27 4.91
C LYS A 33 4.49 6.25 5.84
N VAL A 34 3.46 6.66 6.57
CA VAL A 34 2.63 5.78 7.41
C VAL A 34 1.76 4.90 6.53
N PHE A 35 1.20 5.43 5.44
CA PHE A 35 0.40 4.65 4.50
C PHE A 35 1.21 3.58 3.78
N SER A 36 2.45 3.87 3.38
CA SER A 36 3.32 2.84 2.77
C SER A 36 3.61 1.71 3.75
N THR A 37 3.85 2.02 5.02
CA THR A 37 4.08 1.01 6.08
C THR A 37 2.83 0.16 6.33
N ALA A 38 1.64 0.77 6.34
CA ALA A 38 0.38 0.03 6.44
C ALA A 38 0.17 -0.88 5.22
N MET A 39 0.53 -0.40 4.01
CA MET A 39 0.41 -1.18 2.77
C MET A 39 1.32 -2.43 2.79
N LEU A 40 2.53 -2.31 3.35
CA LEU A 40 3.44 -3.46 3.52
C LEU A 40 2.92 -4.52 4.50
N ARG A 41 1.98 -4.17 5.38
CA ARG A 41 1.37 -5.08 6.37
C ARG A 41 0.02 -5.64 5.93
N MET A 42 -0.42 -5.30 4.72
CA MET A 42 -1.73 -5.68 4.21
C MET A 42 -1.78 -7.20 3.93
N ILE A 43 -2.83 -7.85 4.43
CA ILE A 43 -3.14 -9.24 4.06
C ILE A 43 -3.98 -9.20 2.78
N LEU A 44 -3.55 -9.94 1.77
CA LEU A 44 -4.25 -10.06 0.49
C LEU A 44 -4.88 -11.45 0.40
N VAL A 45 -6.18 -11.49 0.12
CA VAL A 45 -6.88 -12.74 -0.19
C VAL A 45 -6.69 -13.02 -1.67
N ILE A 46 -6.12 -14.18 -1.99
CA ILE A 46 -5.92 -14.65 -3.36
C ILE A 46 -6.38 -16.11 -3.45
N PRO A 47 -6.72 -16.61 -4.65
CA PRO A 47 -7.04 -18.03 -4.84
C PRO A 47 -5.91 -18.97 -4.44
N ASP A 48 -6.24 -20.12 -3.87
CA ASP A 48 -5.28 -21.10 -3.33
C ASP A 48 -4.34 -21.65 -4.41
N ASP A 49 -4.84 -21.89 -5.62
CA ASP A 49 -4.04 -22.35 -6.76
C ASP A 49 -2.96 -21.34 -7.15
N ARG A 50 -3.27 -20.05 -7.07
CA ARG A 50 -2.31 -18.96 -7.31
C ARG A 50 -1.31 -18.80 -6.19
N ALA A 51 -1.75 -18.92 -4.93
CA ALA A 51 -0.85 -18.90 -3.78
C ALA A 51 0.17 -20.05 -3.86
N ALA A 52 -0.29 -21.26 -4.18
CA ALA A 52 0.56 -22.43 -4.36
C ALA A 52 1.56 -22.26 -5.51
N ALA A 53 1.10 -21.79 -6.68
CA ALA A 53 1.97 -21.57 -7.83
C ALA A 53 3.08 -20.52 -7.57
N LEU A 54 2.84 -19.56 -6.69
CA LEU A 54 3.78 -18.50 -6.32
C LEU A 54 4.59 -18.81 -5.06
N GLY A 55 4.35 -19.96 -4.40
CA GLY A 55 5.04 -20.36 -3.18
C GLY A 55 4.82 -19.41 -2.00
N LEU A 56 3.65 -18.77 -1.93
CA LEU A 56 3.36 -17.75 -0.92
C LEU A 56 2.96 -18.38 0.42
N PRO A 57 3.34 -17.77 1.56
CA PRO A 57 2.93 -18.24 2.87
C PRO A 57 1.42 -18.03 3.09
N ALA A 58 0.79 -18.94 3.83
CA ALA A 58 -0.58 -18.72 4.31
C ALA A 58 -0.60 -17.55 5.28
N ALA A 59 -1.68 -16.74 5.24
CA ALA A 59 -1.88 -15.69 6.22
C ALA A 59 -1.99 -16.31 7.63
N PRO A 60 -1.46 -15.66 8.68
CA PRO A 60 -1.69 -16.10 10.05
C PRO A 60 -3.19 -16.13 10.33
N VAL A 61 -3.69 -17.24 10.87
CA VAL A 61 -5.07 -17.31 11.36
C VAL A 61 -5.15 -16.44 12.62
N PRO A 62 -6.13 -15.53 12.74
CA PRO A 62 -6.30 -14.72 13.96
C PRO A 62 -6.64 -15.58 15.18
#